data_AF-A0A530LEA0-F1
#
_entry.id   AF-A0A530LEA0-F1
#
_cell.length_a   1.000
_cell.length_b   1.000
_cell.length_c   1.000
_cell.angle_alpha   90.00
_cell.angle_beta   90.00
_cell.angle_gamma   90.00
#
_symmetry.space_group_name_H-M   'P 1'
#
loop_
_entity.id
_entity.type
_entity.pdbx_description
1 polymer ?
#
loop_
_entity_poly.entity_id
_entity_poly.type
_entity_poly.pdbx_seq_one_letter_code
_entity_poly.pdbx_strand_id
1 'polypeptide(L)'
;MSAASFLGQACMAGNCSGRLVAGLLAAIVLLAAIAAPHPAFAHAALIKAEPADGAVLAQSPSQMSLTFSEPVSPLVLTLVRPDGTSIQLSSFRLSGQIVEIDNPQALKSGTHVLSWRVISTDGHPVGGSVLFSVGAPSAAPAASEAVDRGLRTAIWIGKVLLYIGLFFGVGGAFALAWLAQDGRSGQRLIVAAILCGLAAAPLSLGFQGLDALGAPLARLAQPVIWQTGLGTSFGWTVLIALMALGLSLLSLVVP
;
A
#
# COMPACT_ATOMS: atom_id res chain seq x y z
N MET A 1 -44.21 50.51 -10.05
CA MET A 1 -43.19 49.51 -10.46
C MET A 1 -42.82 48.71 -9.22
N SER A 2 -43.11 47.41 -9.21
CA SER A 2 -42.74 46.49 -8.12
C SER A 2 -42.15 45.21 -8.72
N ALA A 3 -41.00 44.79 -8.20
CA ALA A 3 -40.12 43.75 -8.74
C ALA A 3 -40.61 42.30 -8.51
N ALA A 4 -41.93 42.10 -8.37
CA ALA A 4 -42.53 40.79 -8.06
C ALA A 4 -43.11 40.05 -9.27
N SER A 5 -43.03 40.60 -10.49
CA SER A 5 -43.70 40.03 -11.67
C SER A 5 -42.80 39.26 -12.65
N PHE A 6 -41.51 39.05 -12.34
CA PHE A 6 -40.56 38.40 -13.28
C PHE A 6 -40.26 36.92 -13.01
N LEU A 7 -40.71 36.34 -11.89
CA LEU A 7 -40.43 34.93 -11.54
C LEU A 7 -41.58 33.96 -11.87
N GLY A 8 -42.73 34.46 -12.36
CA GLY A 8 -43.95 33.67 -12.52
C GLY A 8 -44.23 33.08 -13.91
N GLN A 9 -43.41 33.32 -14.94
CA GLN A 9 -43.79 33.01 -16.34
C GLN A 9 -42.83 32.10 -17.13
N ALA A 10 -41.81 31.50 -16.51
CA ALA A 10 -40.88 30.59 -17.20
C ALA A 10 -41.08 29.10 -16.86
N CYS A 11 -42.28 28.70 -16.40
CA CYS A 11 -42.61 27.29 -16.15
C CYS A 11 -43.89 26.86 -16.89
N MET A 12 -44.02 27.27 -18.15
CA MET A 12 -45.07 26.80 -19.06
C MET A 12 -44.50 26.67 -20.47
N ALA A 13 -43.69 25.64 -20.72
CA ALA A 13 -43.47 25.04 -22.06
C ALA A 13 -42.40 23.93 -22.01
N GLY A 14 -42.82 22.66 -22.06
CA GLY A 14 -42.19 21.55 -22.79
C GLY A 14 -40.75 21.07 -22.51
N ASN A 15 -39.86 21.84 -21.89
CA ASN A 15 -38.41 21.58 -21.94
C ASN A 15 -37.74 21.26 -20.58
N CYS A 16 -38.46 21.31 -19.46
CA CYS A 16 -37.88 20.95 -18.14
C CYS A 16 -37.47 19.47 -18.07
N SER A 17 -38.28 18.57 -18.65
CA SER A 17 -37.95 17.14 -18.72
C SER A 17 -36.69 16.89 -19.54
N GLY A 18 -36.54 17.55 -20.69
CA GLY A 18 -35.34 17.43 -21.53
C GLY A 18 -34.05 17.93 -20.87
N ARG A 19 -34.12 19.01 -20.08
CA ARG A 19 -32.95 19.53 -19.34
C ARG A 19 -32.56 18.62 -18.16
N LEU A 20 -33.54 18.05 -17.45
CA LEU A 20 -33.29 17.09 -16.37
C LEU A 20 -32.74 15.76 -16.90
N VAL A 21 -33.28 15.25 -18.01
CA VAL A 21 -32.79 14.04 -18.68
C VAL A 21 -31.39 14.25 -19.25
N ALA A 22 -31.11 15.41 -19.87
CA ALA A 22 -29.78 15.77 -20.33
C ALA A 22 -28.78 15.91 -19.17
N GLY A 23 -29.19 16.50 -18.05
CA GLY A 23 -28.38 16.58 -16.83
C GLY A 23 -28.07 15.21 -16.23
N LEU A 24 -29.07 14.31 -16.17
CA LEU A 24 -28.90 12.94 -15.69
C LEU A 24 -28.00 12.12 -16.61
N LEU A 25 -28.18 12.22 -17.94
CA LEU A 25 -27.30 11.56 -18.92
C LEU A 25 -25.87 12.10 -18.82
N ALA A 26 -25.68 13.41 -18.68
CA ALA A 26 -24.36 14.00 -18.49
C ALA A 26 -23.71 13.50 -17.18
N ALA A 27 -24.48 13.40 -16.09
CA ALA A 27 -24.00 12.86 -14.83
C ALA A 27 -23.63 11.36 -14.94
N ILE A 28 -24.44 10.55 -15.64
CA ILE A 28 -24.16 9.12 -15.88
C ILE A 28 -22.90 8.96 -16.74
N VAL A 29 -22.76 9.76 -17.81
CA VAL A 29 -21.56 9.73 -18.67
C VAL A 29 -20.32 10.17 -17.90
N LEU A 30 -20.43 11.20 -17.05
CA LEU A 30 -19.34 11.64 -16.19
C LEU A 30 -18.97 10.57 -15.15
N LEU A 31 -19.95 9.94 -14.50
CA LEU A 31 -19.75 8.82 -13.57
C LEU A 31 -19.11 7.62 -14.27
N ALA A 32 -19.55 7.28 -15.49
CA ALA A 32 -18.97 6.20 -16.28
C ALA A 32 -17.53 6.51 -16.73
N ALA A 33 -17.24 7.77 -17.05
CA ALA A 33 -15.89 8.22 -17.38
C ALA A 33 -14.94 8.18 -16.17
N ILE A 34 -15.43 8.53 -14.97
CA ILE A 34 -14.66 8.43 -13.72
C ILE A 34 -14.50 6.95 -13.29
N ALA A 35 -15.52 6.12 -13.50
CA ALA A 35 -15.50 4.70 -13.15
C ALA A 35 -14.73 3.82 -14.14
N ALA A 36 -14.26 4.39 -15.27
CA ALA A 36 -13.45 3.66 -16.22
C ALA A 36 -12.12 3.25 -15.54
N PRO A 37 -11.76 1.95 -15.52
CA PRO A 37 -10.51 1.50 -14.92
C PRO A 37 -9.35 2.04 -15.76
N HIS A 38 -8.66 3.05 -15.23
CA HIS A 38 -7.38 3.50 -15.78
C HIS A 38 -6.30 2.54 -15.28
N PRO A 39 -5.35 2.10 -16.13
CA PRO A 39 -4.16 1.41 -15.63
C PRO A 39 -3.38 2.39 -14.76
N ALA A 40 -3.49 2.23 -13.45
CA ALA A 40 -2.65 2.94 -12.50
C ALA A 40 -1.25 2.29 -12.56
N PHE A 41 -0.35 2.89 -13.34
CA PHE A 41 1.09 2.59 -13.29
C PHE A 41 1.69 3.20 -12.02
N ALA A 42 1.22 2.74 -10.86
CA ALA A 42 1.73 3.22 -9.58
C ALA A 42 2.99 2.43 -9.17
N HIS A 43 3.02 1.13 -9.43
CA HIS A 43 4.05 0.25 -8.90
C HIS A 43 5.21 0.03 -9.87
N ALA A 44 6.42 -0.02 -9.31
CA ALA A 44 7.63 -0.38 -10.05
C ALA A 44 7.54 -1.84 -10.53
N ALA A 45 7.63 -2.04 -11.84
CA ALA A 45 7.73 -3.36 -12.44
C ALA A 45 9.19 -3.66 -12.77
N LEU A 46 9.63 -4.91 -12.56
CA LEU A 46 10.92 -5.37 -13.08
C LEU A 46 10.83 -5.48 -14.60
N ILE A 47 11.71 -4.78 -15.31
CA ILE A 47 11.81 -4.77 -16.77
C ILE A 47 12.89 -5.74 -17.25
N LYS A 48 14.02 -5.80 -16.54
CA LYS A 48 15.16 -6.65 -16.91
C LYS A 48 15.94 -7.07 -15.67
N ALA A 49 16.49 -8.28 -15.70
CA ALA A 49 17.47 -8.75 -14.74
C ALA A 49 18.71 -9.27 -15.48
N GLU A 50 19.89 -9.03 -14.90
CA GLU A 50 21.12 -9.70 -15.27
C GLU A 50 21.75 -10.28 -14.00
N PRO A 51 21.89 -11.62 -13.89
CA PRO A 51 21.51 -12.64 -14.85
C PRO A 51 20.01 -12.68 -15.13
N ALA A 52 19.64 -13.05 -16.36
CA ALA A 52 18.23 -13.22 -16.72
C ALA A 52 17.59 -14.38 -15.92
N ASP A 53 16.27 -14.34 -15.76
CA ASP A 53 15.55 -15.41 -15.09
C ASP A 53 15.70 -16.74 -15.84
N GLY A 54 16.07 -17.79 -15.09
CA GLY A 54 16.42 -19.11 -15.61
C GLY A 54 17.80 -19.19 -16.28
N ALA A 55 18.62 -18.14 -16.28
CA ALA A 55 19.93 -18.16 -16.93
C ALA A 55 20.88 -19.19 -16.31
N VAL A 56 21.68 -19.87 -17.14
CA VAL A 56 22.76 -20.76 -16.71
C VAL A 56 24.09 -20.14 -17.12
N LEU A 57 24.87 -19.70 -16.14
CA LEU A 57 26.16 -19.05 -16.34
C LEU A 57 27.29 -20.07 -16.24
N ALA A 58 28.28 -19.97 -17.12
CA ALA A 58 29.47 -20.82 -17.03
C ALA A 58 30.31 -20.54 -15.76
N GLN A 59 30.29 -19.29 -15.30
CA GLN A 59 31.06 -18.82 -14.14
C GLN A 59 30.20 -17.91 -13.26
N SER A 60 30.61 -17.74 -12.00
CA SER A 60 29.97 -16.80 -11.09
C SER A 60 30.03 -15.38 -11.65
N PRO A 61 28.92 -14.64 -11.69
CA PRO A 61 28.94 -13.24 -12.09
C PRO A 61 29.68 -12.41 -11.04
N SER A 62 30.36 -11.34 -11.46
CA SER A 62 30.96 -10.36 -10.54
C SER A 62 29.93 -9.35 -10.02
N GLN A 63 28.86 -9.12 -10.78
CA GLN A 63 27.80 -8.17 -10.47
C GLN A 63 26.46 -8.72 -10.97
N MET A 64 25.38 -8.34 -10.31
CA MET A 64 24.00 -8.57 -10.72
C MET A 64 23.32 -7.22 -10.92
N SER A 65 22.34 -7.12 -11.80
CA SER A 65 21.58 -5.89 -12.02
C SER A 65 20.08 -6.16 -12.16
N LEU A 66 19.28 -5.24 -11.64
CA LEU A 66 17.83 -5.21 -11.75
C LEU A 66 17.41 -3.87 -12.34
N THR A 67 16.79 -3.87 -13.52
CA THR A 67 16.22 -2.68 -14.15
C THR A 67 14.72 -2.65 -13.92
N PHE A 68 14.22 -1.56 -13.37
CA PHE A 68 12.81 -1.33 -13.10
C PHE A 68 12.20 -0.36 -14.13
N SER A 69 10.87 -0.23 -14.12
CA SER A 69 10.12 0.70 -14.97
C SER A 69 10.26 2.17 -14.55
N GLU A 70 10.80 2.40 -13.35
CA GLU A 70 10.97 3.69 -12.72
C GLU A 70 12.09 3.61 -11.66
N PRO A 71 12.58 4.75 -11.13
CA PRO A 71 13.53 4.75 -10.03
C PRO A 71 12.96 4.06 -8.77
N VAL A 72 13.77 3.27 -8.10
CA VAL A 72 13.36 2.56 -6.87
C VAL A 72 14.41 2.71 -5.77
N SER A 73 13.97 2.55 -4.52
CA SER A 73 14.85 2.51 -3.35
C SER A 73 14.91 1.10 -2.76
N PRO A 74 16.05 0.39 -2.82
CA PRO A 74 16.18 -0.95 -2.23
C PRO A 74 15.96 -0.95 -0.71
N LEU A 75 15.13 -1.86 -0.24
CA LEU A 75 14.92 -2.16 1.18
C LEU A 75 15.74 -3.36 1.61
N VAL A 76 15.57 -4.47 0.88
CA VAL A 76 16.22 -5.75 1.17
C VAL A 76 16.61 -6.39 -0.15
N LEU A 77 17.88 -6.78 -0.26
CA LEU A 77 18.40 -7.59 -1.36
C LEU A 77 18.99 -8.85 -0.75
N THR A 78 18.59 -10.02 -1.24
CA THR A 78 18.98 -11.31 -0.67
C THR A 78 19.37 -12.27 -1.77
N LEU A 79 20.51 -12.94 -1.60
CA LEU A 79 20.93 -14.07 -2.42
C LEU A 79 20.73 -15.37 -1.64
N VAL A 80 19.86 -16.25 -2.14
CA VAL A 80 19.71 -17.61 -1.62
C VAL A 80 20.59 -18.55 -2.44
N ARG A 81 21.46 -19.31 -1.75
CA ARG A 81 22.38 -20.27 -2.34
C ARG A 81 21.73 -21.65 -2.53
N PRO A 82 22.35 -22.54 -3.34
CA PRO A 82 21.83 -23.90 -3.58
C PRO A 82 21.65 -24.74 -2.31
N ASP A 83 22.44 -24.45 -1.26
CA ASP A 83 22.36 -25.10 0.05
C ASP A 83 21.21 -24.55 0.93
N GLY A 84 20.40 -23.62 0.42
CA GLY A 84 19.29 -22.98 1.13
C GLY A 84 19.71 -21.82 2.04
N THR A 85 21.00 -21.51 2.14
CA THR A 85 21.45 -20.40 2.98
C THR A 85 21.26 -19.05 2.28
N SER A 86 20.79 -18.06 3.02
CA SER A 86 20.55 -16.70 2.51
C SER A 86 21.69 -15.75 2.92
N ILE A 87 22.10 -14.88 1.99
CA ILE A 87 23.06 -13.80 2.23
C ILE A 87 22.36 -12.48 1.92
N GLN A 88 22.35 -11.55 2.88
CA GLN A 88 21.90 -10.19 2.61
C GLN A 88 22.96 -9.44 1.82
N LEU A 89 22.54 -8.78 0.73
CA LEU A 89 23.40 -8.00 -0.15
C LEU A 89 23.27 -6.52 0.24
N SER A 90 24.37 -5.93 0.70
CA SER A 90 24.42 -4.53 1.16
C SER A 90 25.24 -3.61 0.25
N SER A 91 26.07 -4.17 -0.64
CA SER A 91 26.84 -3.39 -1.62
C SER A 91 26.05 -3.28 -2.90
N PHE A 92 25.43 -2.12 -3.11
CA PHE A 92 24.68 -1.82 -4.32
C PHE A 92 24.85 -0.35 -4.69
N ARG A 93 24.63 -0.05 -5.98
CA ARG A 93 24.69 1.29 -6.57
C ARG A 93 23.40 1.52 -7.34
N LEU A 94 22.89 2.75 -7.27
CA LEU A 94 21.71 3.17 -8.01
C LEU A 94 22.14 4.00 -9.21
N SER A 95 21.70 3.62 -10.40
CA SER A 95 21.94 4.32 -11.65
C SER A 95 20.61 4.49 -12.39
N GLY A 96 19.91 5.59 -12.11
CA GLY A 96 18.56 5.84 -12.64
C GLY A 96 17.54 4.79 -12.18
N GLN A 97 17.11 3.92 -13.10
CA GLN A 97 16.13 2.85 -12.87
C GLN A 97 16.81 1.49 -12.62
N ILE A 98 18.15 1.47 -12.51
CA ILE A 98 18.95 0.25 -12.37
C ILE A 98 19.50 0.17 -10.95
N VAL A 99 19.27 -0.98 -10.32
CA VAL A 99 19.92 -1.40 -9.08
C VAL A 99 21.06 -2.35 -9.45
N GLU A 100 22.29 -1.87 -9.34
CA GLU A 100 23.51 -2.65 -9.55
C GLU A 100 23.96 -3.22 -8.21
N ILE A 101 24.19 -4.53 -8.15
CA ILE A 101 24.44 -5.28 -6.92
C ILE A 101 25.78 -6.01 -7.06
N ASP A 102 26.72 -5.69 -6.19
CA ASP A 102 28.02 -6.36 -6.21
C ASP A 102 27.88 -7.77 -5.64
N ASN A 103 28.51 -8.75 -6.29
CA ASN A 103 28.54 -10.09 -5.76
C ASN A 103 29.60 -10.18 -4.65
N PRO A 104 29.22 -10.44 -3.38
CA PRO A 104 30.17 -10.37 -2.25
C PRO A 104 31.23 -11.49 -2.30
N GLN A 105 30.95 -12.60 -2.97
CA GLN A 105 31.88 -13.73 -3.09
C GLN A 105 31.58 -14.58 -4.32
N ALA A 106 32.58 -15.31 -4.81
CA ALA A 106 32.38 -16.25 -5.91
C ALA A 106 31.31 -17.30 -5.55
N LEU A 107 30.29 -17.40 -6.39
CA LEU A 107 29.18 -18.34 -6.21
C LEU A 107 29.63 -19.76 -6.55
N LYS A 108 29.15 -20.72 -5.75
CA LYS A 108 29.35 -22.14 -6.02
C LYS A 108 28.50 -22.58 -7.22
N SER A 109 28.77 -23.77 -7.74
CA SER A 109 27.91 -24.37 -8.77
C SER A 109 26.52 -24.69 -8.19
N GLY A 110 25.47 -24.50 -9.00
CA GLY A 110 24.08 -24.76 -8.64
C GLY A 110 23.14 -23.58 -8.85
N THR A 111 21.87 -23.78 -8.49
CA THR A 111 20.79 -22.81 -8.62
C THR A 111 20.72 -21.85 -7.44
N HIS A 112 20.69 -20.56 -7.75
CA HIS A 112 20.63 -19.44 -6.82
C HIS A 112 19.34 -18.63 -7.05
N VAL A 113 18.89 -17.94 -6.01
CA VAL A 113 17.74 -17.03 -6.10
C VAL A 113 18.18 -15.64 -5.65
N LEU A 114 18.06 -14.65 -6.54
CA LEU A 114 18.19 -13.24 -6.19
C LEU A 114 16.80 -12.71 -5.87
N SER A 115 16.54 -12.40 -4.61
CA SER A 115 15.28 -11.81 -4.15
C SER A 115 15.50 -10.36 -3.74
N TRP A 116 14.50 -9.52 -4.02
CA TRP A 116 14.51 -8.10 -3.65
C TRP A 116 13.19 -7.66 -3.03
N ARG A 117 13.27 -6.60 -2.24
CA ARG A 117 12.19 -5.70 -1.86
C ARG A 117 12.66 -4.28 -2.09
N VAL A 118 11.89 -3.49 -2.82
CA VAL A 118 12.20 -2.10 -3.18
C VAL A 118 10.98 -1.22 -2.94
N ILE A 119 11.18 0.08 -2.69
CA ILE A 119 10.10 1.08 -2.65
C ILE A 119 10.05 1.78 -4.01
N SER A 120 8.87 1.78 -4.63
CA SER A 120 8.56 2.55 -5.85
C SER A 120 8.44 4.06 -5.54
N THR A 121 8.42 4.90 -6.57
CA THR A 121 8.17 6.34 -6.41
C THR A 121 6.80 6.65 -5.81
N ASP A 122 5.83 5.73 -5.93
CA ASP A 122 4.51 5.83 -5.29
C ASP A 122 4.53 5.52 -3.78
N GLY A 123 5.68 5.13 -3.24
CA GLY A 123 5.87 4.79 -1.84
C GLY A 123 5.41 3.39 -1.45
N HIS A 124 5.00 2.53 -2.39
CA HIS A 124 4.62 1.15 -2.13
C HIS A 124 5.83 0.20 -2.20
N PRO A 125 5.98 -0.72 -1.23
CA PRO A 125 7.00 -1.75 -1.31
C PRO A 125 6.59 -2.83 -2.33
N VAL A 126 7.51 -3.15 -3.24
CA VAL A 126 7.37 -4.20 -4.25
C VAL A 126 8.46 -5.24 -4.03
N GLY A 127 8.07 -6.51 -3.94
CA GLY A 127 8.98 -7.64 -3.83
C GLY A 127 9.00 -8.50 -5.08
N GLY A 128 10.11 -9.20 -5.30
CA GLY A 128 10.21 -10.19 -6.35
C GLY A 128 11.47 -11.06 -6.21
N SER A 129 11.61 -12.01 -7.14
CA SER A 129 12.78 -12.88 -7.20
C SER A 129 13.07 -13.32 -8.63
N VAL A 130 14.34 -13.60 -8.90
CA VAL A 130 14.86 -14.16 -10.14
C VAL A 130 15.72 -15.37 -9.80
N LEU A 131 15.57 -16.44 -10.57
CA LEU A 131 16.38 -17.66 -10.47
C LEU A 131 17.50 -17.62 -11.50
N PHE A 132 18.71 -18.03 -11.12
CA PHE A 132 19.78 -18.30 -12.08
C PHE A 132 20.67 -19.43 -11.56
N SER A 133 21.44 -20.06 -12.44
CA SER A 133 22.34 -21.15 -12.09
C SER A 133 23.76 -20.84 -12.51
N VAL A 134 24.73 -21.30 -11.72
CA VAL A 134 26.16 -21.24 -12.06
C VAL A 134 26.65 -22.66 -12.32
N GLY A 135 27.35 -22.90 -13.43
CA GLY A 135 27.81 -24.21 -13.88
C GLY A 135 26.68 -25.08 -14.42
N ALA A 136 25.81 -25.58 -13.56
CA ALA A 136 24.66 -26.41 -13.93
C ALA A 136 23.46 -26.15 -12.99
N PRO A 137 22.22 -26.30 -13.49
CA PRO A 137 21.03 -26.26 -12.64
C PRO A 137 21.06 -27.34 -11.54
N SER A 138 20.64 -26.97 -10.33
CA SER A 138 20.38 -27.89 -9.23
C SER A 138 18.92 -27.81 -8.83
N ALA A 139 18.52 -28.54 -7.78
CA ALA A 139 17.23 -28.28 -7.14
C ALA A 139 17.16 -26.79 -6.78
N ALA A 140 16.04 -26.12 -7.14
CA ALA A 140 15.81 -24.75 -6.73
C ALA A 140 15.80 -24.72 -5.20
N PRO A 141 16.66 -23.90 -4.56
CA PRO A 141 16.63 -23.80 -3.12
C PRO A 141 15.24 -23.31 -2.73
N ALA A 142 14.68 -23.90 -1.67
CA ALA A 142 13.44 -23.40 -1.12
C ALA A 142 13.71 -21.99 -0.59
N ALA A 143 13.46 -20.98 -1.43
CA ALA A 143 13.34 -19.60 -1.00
C ALA A 143 12.09 -19.55 -0.14
N SER A 144 12.27 -19.90 1.13
CA SER A 144 11.30 -19.66 2.18
C SER A 144 11.20 -18.15 2.34
N GLU A 145 10.46 -17.47 1.46
CA GLU A 145 9.62 -16.40 1.96
C GLU A 145 8.71 -17.07 2.98
N ALA A 146 9.16 -17.09 4.24
CA ALA A 146 8.31 -17.44 5.34
C ALA A 146 7.28 -16.31 5.39
N VAL A 147 6.20 -16.46 4.61
CA VAL A 147 5.01 -15.65 4.75
C VAL A 147 4.53 -15.95 6.16
N ASP A 148 4.92 -15.10 7.11
CA ASP A 148 4.53 -15.23 8.49
C ASP A 148 3.02 -15.08 8.53
N ARG A 149 2.34 -16.23 8.63
CA ARG A 149 0.87 -16.29 8.67
C ARG A 149 0.36 -15.44 9.83
N GLY A 150 1.10 -15.40 10.94
CA GLY A 150 0.82 -14.54 12.08
C GLY A 150 0.86 -13.06 11.72
N LEU A 151 1.92 -12.61 11.04
CA LEU A 151 2.03 -11.22 10.55
C LEU A 151 0.89 -10.87 9.59
N ARG A 152 0.57 -11.75 8.63
CA ARG A 152 -0.53 -11.53 7.69
C ARG A 152 -1.88 -11.39 8.41
N THR A 153 -2.14 -12.26 9.38
CA THR A 153 -3.35 -12.19 10.21
C THR A 153 -3.37 -10.90 11.04
N ALA A 154 -2.24 -10.49 11.62
CA ALA A 154 -2.14 -9.26 12.39
C ALA A 154 -2.40 -8.01 11.54
N ILE A 155 -1.85 -7.95 10.32
CA ILE A 155 -2.12 -6.89 9.33
C ILE A 155 -3.63 -6.83 9.02
N TRP A 156 -4.24 -7.98 8.75
CA TRP A 156 -5.67 -8.05 8.44
C TRP A 156 -6.53 -7.56 9.62
N ILE A 157 -6.25 -8.04 10.84
CA ILE A 157 -6.95 -7.58 12.05
C ILE A 157 -6.78 -6.08 12.25
N GLY A 158 -5.56 -5.56 12.11
CA GLY A 158 -5.28 -4.13 12.22
C GLY A 158 -6.09 -3.31 11.22
N LYS A 159 -6.19 -3.75 9.96
CA LYS A 159 -7.02 -3.11 8.94
C LYS A 159 -8.51 -3.16 9.29
N VAL A 160 -9.02 -4.30 9.76
CA VAL A 160 -10.42 -4.42 10.18
C VAL A 160 -10.72 -3.45 11.33
N LEU A 161 -9.87 -3.39 12.35
CA LEU A 161 -10.04 -2.48 13.49
C LEU A 161 -9.98 -1.00 13.07
N LEU A 162 -9.05 -0.67 12.15
CA LEU A 162 -8.96 0.68 11.58
C LEU A 162 -10.24 1.05 10.83
N TYR A 163 -10.77 0.15 9.99
CA TYR A 163 -12.01 0.37 9.26
C TYR A 163 -13.23 0.41 10.17
N ILE A 164 -13.25 -0.36 11.26
CA ILE A 164 -14.32 -0.24 12.27
C ILE A 164 -14.33 1.18 12.84
N GLY A 165 -13.17 1.72 13.22
CA GLY A 165 -13.09 3.09 13.71
C GLY A 165 -13.46 4.13 12.66
N LEU A 166 -13.03 3.96 11.41
CA LEU A 166 -13.33 4.91 10.35
C LEU A 166 -14.83 4.89 9.99
N PHE A 167 -15.40 3.73 9.67
CA PHE A 167 -16.78 3.64 9.21
C PHE A 167 -17.80 3.79 10.34
N PHE A 168 -17.66 3.03 11.43
CA PHE A 168 -18.63 3.06 12.52
C PHE A 168 -18.34 4.17 13.53
N GLY A 169 -17.06 4.51 13.74
CA GLY A 169 -16.67 5.63 14.59
C GLY A 169 -16.97 6.98 13.94
N VAL A 170 -16.24 7.33 12.86
CA VAL A 170 -16.43 8.63 12.19
C VAL A 170 -17.83 8.75 11.58
N GLY A 171 -18.30 7.71 10.88
CA GLY A 171 -19.66 7.70 10.31
C GLY A 171 -20.75 7.75 11.38
N GLY A 172 -20.54 7.10 12.54
CA GLY A 172 -21.46 7.17 13.66
C GLY A 172 -21.51 8.55 14.30
N ALA A 173 -20.37 9.22 14.48
CA ALA A 173 -20.32 10.58 14.99
C ALA A 173 -21.02 11.57 14.05
N PHE A 174 -20.82 11.41 12.74
CA PHE A 174 -21.56 12.17 11.72
C PHE A 174 -23.07 11.93 11.82
N ALA A 175 -23.51 10.67 11.94
CA ALA A 175 -24.93 10.34 12.05
C ALA A 175 -25.58 10.93 13.32
N LEU A 176 -24.89 10.91 14.47
CA LEU A 176 -25.38 11.56 15.69
C LEU A 176 -25.52 13.08 15.51
N ALA A 177 -24.52 13.73 14.90
CA ALA A 177 -24.53 15.17 14.71
C ALA A 177 -25.61 15.64 13.72
N TRP A 178 -25.86 14.87 12.65
CA TRP A 178 -26.70 15.35 11.54
C TRP A 178 -28.07 14.68 11.43
N LEU A 179 -28.19 13.41 11.80
CA LEU A 179 -29.41 12.61 11.60
C LEU A 179 -30.19 12.35 12.89
N ALA A 180 -29.50 12.29 14.04
CA ALA A 180 -30.08 11.93 15.32
C ALA A 180 -29.83 13.02 16.39
N GLN A 181 -30.13 14.28 16.04
CA GLN A 181 -29.84 15.46 16.87
C GLN A 181 -30.36 15.36 18.30
N ASP A 182 -31.46 14.62 18.54
CA ASP A 182 -32.08 14.45 19.86
C ASP A 182 -31.71 13.13 20.57
N GLY A 183 -30.91 12.26 19.93
CA GLY A 183 -30.65 10.90 20.41
C GLY A 183 -29.16 10.63 20.67
N ARG A 184 -28.77 10.45 21.93
CA ARG A 184 -27.41 9.98 22.30
C ARG A 184 -27.26 8.44 22.33
N SER A 185 -28.26 7.72 21.84
CA SER A 185 -28.24 6.26 21.82
C SER A 185 -27.13 5.76 20.90
N GLY A 186 -26.26 4.87 21.39
CA GLY A 186 -25.13 4.34 20.63
C GLY A 186 -23.81 5.12 20.74
N GLN A 187 -23.77 6.28 21.42
CA GLN A 187 -22.54 7.08 21.55
C GLN A 187 -21.37 6.28 22.16
N ARG A 188 -21.63 5.40 23.14
CA ARG A 188 -20.59 4.54 23.75
C ARG A 188 -19.96 3.57 22.75
N LEU A 189 -20.76 2.99 21.85
CA LEU A 189 -20.28 2.09 20.81
C LEU A 189 -19.45 2.84 19.76
N ILE A 190 -19.89 4.05 19.40
CA ILE A 190 -19.17 4.94 18.48
C ILE A 190 -17.81 5.32 19.07
N VAL A 191 -17.77 5.76 20.34
CA VAL A 191 -16.50 6.07 21.03
C VAL A 191 -15.60 4.85 21.09
N ALA A 192 -16.12 3.67 21.42
CA ALA A 192 -15.34 2.43 21.42
C ALA A 192 -14.75 2.12 20.04
N ALA A 193 -15.53 2.27 18.97
CA ALA A 193 -15.05 2.09 17.60
C ALA A 193 -13.93 3.09 17.25
N ILE A 194 -14.09 4.38 17.61
CA ILE A 194 -13.06 5.40 17.39
C ILE A 194 -11.77 5.04 18.13
N LEU A 195 -11.86 4.64 19.40
CA LEU A 195 -10.69 4.24 20.20
C LEU A 195 -9.98 3.00 19.62
N CYS A 196 -10.74 2.01 19.14
CA CYS A 196 -10.18 0.88 18.40
C CYS A 196 -9.42 1.35 17.15
N GLY A 197 -9.99 2.27 16.38
CA GLY A 197 -9.33 2.86 15.21
C GLY A 197 -8.04 3.62 15.57
N LEU A 198 -8.08 4.44 16.62
CA LEU A 198 -6.93 5.23 17.09
C LEU A 198 -5.78 4.33 17.55
N ALA A 199 -6.07 3.20 18.18
CA ALA A 199 -5.04 2.21 18.54
C ALA A 199 -4.53 1.43 17.33
N ALA A 200 -5.42 1.05 16.41
CA ALA A 200 -5.07 0.24 15.24
C ALA A 200 -4.25 1.02 14.19
N ALA A 201 -4.50 2.32 14.03
CA ALA A 201 -3.81 3.17 13.05
C ALA A 201 -2.27 3.14 13.18
N PRO A 202 -1.65 3.50 14.33
CA PRO A 202 -0.20 3.44 14.47
C PRO A 202 0.33 2.00 14.44
N LEU A 203 -0.40 1.03 14.99
CA LEU A 203 0.01 -0.37 14.97
C LEU A 203 0.10 -0.92 13.54
N SER A 204 -0.85 -0.52 12.67
CA SER A 204 -0.85 -0.90 11.26
C SER A 204 0.39 -0.40 10.51
N LEU A 205 0.95 0.74 10.93
CA LEU A 205 2.18 1.28 10.37
C LEU A 205 3.40 0.40 10.71
N GLY A 206 3.49 -0.07 11.95
CA GLY A 206 4.51 -1.03 12.36
C GLY A 206 4.40 -2.36 11.60
N PHE A 207 3.17 -2.86 11.40
CA PHE A 207 2.96 -4.06 10.59
C PHE A 207 3.31 -3.87 9.12
N GLN A 208 3.03 -2.69 8.55
CA GLN A 208 3.46 -2.35 7.19
C GLN A 208 4.99 -2.33 7.07
N GLY A 209 5.70 -1.80 8.08
CA GLY A 209 7.16 -1.82 8.13
C GLY A 209 7.74 -3.24 8.18
N LEU A 210 7.11 -4.14 8.93
CA LEU A 210 7.51 -5.55 8.99
C LEU A 210 7.34 -6.22 7.62
N ASP A 211 6.20 -6.02 6.98
CA ASP A 211 5.90 -6.58 5.66
C ASP A 211 6.84 -6.04 4.57
N ALA A 212 7.12 -4.73 4.61
CA ALA A 212 8.04 -4.07 3.69
C ALA A 212 9.47 -4.63 3.79
N LEU A 213 9.91 -5.03 4.99
CA LEU A 213 11.24 -5.61 5.24
C LEU A 213 11.26 -7.14 5.21
N GLY A 214 10.11 -7.81 5.10
CA GLY A 214 10.01 -9.26 5.26
C GLY A 214 10.45 -9.73 6.66
N ALA A 215 10.24 -8.91 7.69
CA ALA A 215 10.69 -9.16 9.05
C ALA A 215 9.61 -9.87 9.91
N PRO A 216 9.99 -10.75 10.85
CA PRO A 216 9.04 -11.42 11.74
C PRO A 216 8.48 -10.48 12.81
N LEU A 217 7.29 -10.81 13.35
CA LEU A 217 6.60 -10.02 14.40
C LEU A 217 7.46 -9.66 15.61
N ALA A 218 8.41 -10.53 15.99
CA ALA A 218 9.33 -10.28 17.10
C ALA A 218 10.20 -9.02 16.94
N ARG A 219 10.37 -8.53 15.71
CA ARG A 219 11.14 -7.31 15.42
C ARG A 219 10.32 -6.03 15.45
N LEU A 220 9.03 -6.07 15.78
CA LEU A 220 8.13 -4.91 15.75
C LEU A 220 8.65 -3.72 16.57
N ALA A 221 9.34 -3.97 17.68
CA ALA A 221 9.90 -2.92 18.54
C ALA A 221 11.16 -2.23 17.95
N GLN A 222 11.71 -2.71 16.84
CA GLN A 222 12.93 -2.14 16.28
C GLN A 222 12.63 -0.82 15.53
N PRO A 223 13.42 0.25 15.73
CA PRO A 223 13.18 1.56 15.11
C PRO A 223 13.12 1.51 13.58
N VAL A 224 13.91 0.64 12.96
CA VAL A 224 13.97 0.48 11.50
C VAL A 224 12.60 0.09 10.92
N ILE A 225 11.81 -0.73 11.63
CA ILE A 225 10.47 -1.13 11.18
C ILE A 225 9.56 0.10 11.04
N TRP A 226 9.55 0.95 12.06
CA TRP A 226 8.71 2.15 12.08
C TRP A 226 9.18 3.20 11.08
N GLN A 227 10.49 3.37 10.93
CA GLN A 227 11.07 4.26 9.92
C GLN A 227 10.70 3.79 8.51
N THR A 228 10.78 2.49 8.22
CA THR A 228 10.34 1.95 6.93
C THR A 228 8.84 2.16 6.72
N GLY A 229 8.00 1.88 7.71
CA GLY A 229 6.56 2.13 7.62
C GLY A 229 6.23 3.60 7.32
N LEU A 230 6.89 4.54 8.03
CA LEU A 230 6.73 5.98 7.82
C LEU A 230 7.26 6.47 6.46
N GLY A 231 8.27 5.80 5.92
CA GLY A 231 8.83 6.10 4.60
C GLY A 231 7.95 5.67 3.42
N THR A 232 6.87 4.93 3.67
CA THR A 232 5.89 4.56 2.64
C THR A 232 4.76 5.58 2.51
N SER A 233 4.02 5.54 1.40
CA SER A 233 2.78 6.32 1.22
C SER A 233 1.72 6.04 2.28
N PHE A 234 1.78 4.86 2.92
CA PHE A 234 0.88 4.48 4.00
C PHE A 234 1.03 5.36 5.25
N GLY A 235 2.21 5.97 5.48
CA GLY A 235 2.41 6.92 6.58
C GLY A 235 1.43 8.09 6.54
N TRP A 236 1.19 8.65 5.35
CA TRP A 236 0.20 9.72 5.14
C TRP A 236 -1.23 9.24 5.38
N THR A 237 -1.55 8.00 4.97
CA THR A 237 -2.87 7.42 5.21
C THR A 237 -3.16 7.31 6.70
N VAL A 238 -2.18 6.84 7.48
CA VAL A 238 -2.30 6.73 8.95
C VAL A 238 -2.46 8.11 9.59
N LEU A 239 -1.72 9.12 9.13
CA LEU A 239 -1.87 10.50 9.64
C LEU A 239 -3.28 11.04 9.40
N ILE A 240 -3.80 10.92 8.18
CA ILE A 240 -5.16 11.38 7.83
C ILE A 240 -6.20 10.62 8.66
N ALA A 241 -6.05 9.30 8.81
CA ALA A 241 -6.96 8.50 9.62
C ALA A 241 -6.95 8.94 11.09
N LEU A 242 -5.78 9.19 11.67
CA LEU A 242 -5.64 9.70 13.04
C LEU A 242 -6.32 11.07 13.21
N MET A 243 -6.16 11.98 12.24
CA MET A 243 -6.85 13.27 12.26
C MET A 243 -8.37 13.11 12.19
N ALA A 244 -8.89 12.28 11.28
CA ALA A 244 -10.32 12.04 11.14
C ALA A 244 -10.92 11.43 12.42
N LEU A 245 -10.26 10.42 12.99
CA LEU A 245 -10.67 9.77 14.24
C LEU A 245 -10.58 10.73 15.43
N GLY A 246 -9.52 11.52 15.53
CA GLY A 246 -9.33 12.51 16.59
C GLY A 246 -10.38 13.61 16.56
N LEU A 247 -10.64 14.20 15.39
CA LEU A 247 -11.69 15.21 15.20
C LEU A 247 -13.08 14.63 15.49
N SER A 248 -13.34 13.39 15.06
CA SER A 248 -14.58 12.69 15.37
C SER A 248 -14.76 12.40 16.86
N LEU A 249 -13.68 12.17 17.61
CA LEU A 249 -13.77 12.00 19.06
C LEU A 249 -14.07 13.33 19.74
N LEU A 250 -13.39 14.40 19.30
CA LEU A 250 -13.59 15.75 19.83
C LEU A 250 -15.03 16.23 19.62
N SER A 251 -15.63 15.97 18.45
CA SER A 251 -17.03 16.36 18.18
C SER A 251 -18.07 15.68 19.08
N LEU A 252 -17.72 14.55 19.71
CA LEU A 252 -18.59 13.84 20.65
C LEU A 252 -18.42 14.32 22.10
N VAL A 253 -17.33 15.03 22.40
CA VAL A 253 -16.97 15.49 23.74
C VAL A 253 -17.20 16.99 23.91
N VAL A 254 -16.97 17.77 22.85
CA VAL A 254 -17.20 19.22 22.82
C VAL A 254 -18.67 19.50 22.49
N PRO A 255 -19.36 20.35 23.27
CA PRO A 255 -20.76 20.71 23.06
C PRO A 255 -21.01 21.55 21.81
#